data_AF-A0AAV7KE59-F1
#
_entry.id   AF-A0AAV7KE59-F1
#
_cell.length_a   1.000
_cell.length_b   1.000
_cell.length_c   1.000
_cell.angle_alpha   90.00
_cell.angle_beta   90.00
_cell.angle_gamma   90.00
#
_symmetry.space_group_name_H-M   'P 1'
#
loop_
_entity.id
_entity.type
_entity.pdbx_description
1 polymer ?
#
loop_
_entity_poly.entity_id
_entity_poly.type
_entity_poly.pdbx_seq_one_letter_code
_entity_poly.pdbx_strand_id
1 'polypeptide(L)'
;MCQTEKREHAIILLKGNKHSVKEISRNVGVSLSTVYNLKSRISECLPIERRKRSGRPGKLLPLITKSIAQQIRRTPYISLRAMADKCPVTTSKNTIARALEKLRYAKPYPSPIPQLSEKNRISRLEWAEKILVMIVFYGTHCISRKFNISNSSQLTLFTTYKRIKLTSENDIDITYDNNDPFREAQEPDFVPTCDTTNLVSFTPIEPPLDIAQGPNDKPVQPSRHTCRFPSTSVGTKKRQFNPEWFVTFSWFEYSVERDAGFLYQCCIFNAVSGRTEDAFKSVGFKDWKHATGRDGTLHFHGNALRTSTRWLHGMNINKMTGLIH
;
A
#
# COMPACT_ATOMS: atom_id res chain seq x y z
N MET A 1 -25.91 29.22 -30.75
CA MET A 1 -25.43 27.84 -30.98
C MET A 1 -24.07 27.86 -31.63
N CYS A 2 -23.11 27.11 -31.10
CA CYS A 2 -21.78 26.95 -31.72
C CYS A 2 -21.88 26.11 -33.02
N GLN A 3 -20.84 26.14 -33.86
CA GLN A 3 -20.86 25.43 -35.16
C GLN A 3 -20.97 23.90 -35.00
N THR A 4 -20.61 23.36 -33.83
CA THR A 4 -20.77 21.94 -33.51
C THR A 4 -22.23 21.62 -33.20
N GLU A 5 -22.87 22.39 -32.32
CA GLU A 5 -24.29 22.27 -31.97
C GLU A 5 -25.20 22.43 -33.19
N LYS A 6 -24.90 23.39 -34.08
CA LYS A 6 -25.66 23.56 -35.34
C LYS A 6 -25.60 22.31 -36.21
N ARG A 7 -24.43 21.67 -36.30
CA ARG A 7 -24.28 20.42 -37.07
C ARG A 7 -25.07 19.27 -36.44
N GLU A 8 -25.03 19.14 -35.13
CA GLU A 8 -25.76 18.10 -34.38
C GLU A 8 -27.28 18.27 -34.53
N HIS A 9 -27.78 19.50 -34.41
CA HIS A 9 -29.18 19.80 -34.62
C HIS A 9 -29.64 19.46 -36.05
N ALA A 10 -28.81 19.77 -37.07
CA ALA A 10 -29.09 19.36 -38.45
C ALA A 10 -29.16 17.82 -38.61
N ILE A 11 -28.32 17.06 -37.91
CA ILE A 11 -28.35 15.58 -37.92
C ILE A 11 -29.66 15.06 -37.32
N ILE A 12 -30.11 15.63 -36.21
CA ILE A 12 -31.36 15.24 -35.55
C ILE A 12 -32.56 15.46 -36.48
N LEU A 13 -32.61 16.62 -37.12
CA LEU A 13 -33.70 16.96 -38.06
C LEU A 13 -33.69 16.05 -39.30
N LEU A 14 -32.52 15.69 -39.81
CA LEU A 14 -32.38 14.75 -40.94
C LEU A 14 -32.85 13.33 -40.58
N LYS A 15 -32.59 12.86 -39.36
CA LYS A 15 -33.06 11.53 -38.90
C LYS A 15 -34.58 11.46 -38.73
N GLY A 16 -35.21 12.59 -38.40
CA GLY A 16 -36.66 12.66 -38.23
C GLY A 16 -37.47 12.64 -39.53
N ASN A 17 -36.83 12.81 -40.70
CA ASN A 17 -37.49 12.95 -42.02
C ASN A 17 -38.61 14.03 -42.10
N LYS A 18 -38.65 14.97 -41.15
CA LYS A 18 -39.74 15.96 -41.03
C LYS A 18 -39.54 17.24 -41.85
N HIS A 19 -38.32 17.50 -42.34
CA HIS A 19 -37.96 18.76 -42.97
C HIS A 19 -37.16 18.53 -44.25
N SER A 20 -37.35 19.40 -45.23
CA SER A 20 -36.54 19.36 -46.45
C SER A 20 -35.08 19.78 -46.16
N VAL A 21 -34.13 19.28 -46.94
CA VAL A 21 -32.69 19.63 -46.77
C VAL A 21 -32.45 21.14 -46.84
N LYS A 22 -33.17 21.84 -47.71
CA LYS A 22 -33.09 23.31 -47.87
C LYS A 22 -33.62 24.05 -46.64
N GLU A 23 -34.68 23.53 -46.04
CA GLU A 23 -35.30 24.08 -44.84
C GLU A 23 -34.43 23.87 -43.60
N ILE A 24 -33.81 22.69 -43.45
CA ILE A 24 -32.83 22.41 -42.39
C ILE A 24 -31.64 23.37 -42.49
N SER A 25 -31.13 23.61 -43.69
CA SER A 25 -30.02 24.56 -43.91
C SER A 25 -30.39 25.98 -43.48
N ARG A 26 -31.56 26.48 -43.89
CA ARG A 26 -32.06 27.82 -43.54
C ARG A 26 -32.31 27.98 -42.05
N ASN A 27 -32.98 27.00 -41.43
CA ASN A 27 -33.41 27.10 -40.04
C ASN A 27 -32.25 26.91 -39.04
N VAL A 28 -31.29 26.04 -39.36
CA VAL A 28 -30.17 25.72 -38.46
C VAL A 28 -28.93 26.60 -38.73
N GLY A 29 -28.84 27.22 -39.91
CA GLY A 29 -27.72 28.06 -40.31
C GLY A 29 -26.45 27.25 -40.61
N VAL A 30 -26.61 26.10 -41.27
CA VAL A 30 -25.52 25.22 -41.75
C VAL A 30 -25.53 25.24 -43.28
N SER A 31 -24.36 25.23 -43.93
CA SER A 31 -24.30 25.28 -45.40
C SER A 31 -25.02 24.08 -46.04
N LEU A 32 -25.73 24.33 -47.15
CA LEU A 32 -26.44 23.32 -47.94
C LEU A 32 -25.57 22.09 -48.23
N SER A 33 -24.32 22.30 -48.66
CA SER A 33 -23.37 21.22 -48.95
C SER A 33 -23.11 20.33 -47.74
N THR A 34 -23.03 20.91 -46.54
CA THR A 34 -22.85 20.15 -45.30
C THR A 34 -24.09 19.31 -45.00
N VAL A 35 -25.30 19.86 -45.19
CA VAL A 35 -26.55 19.12 -44.94
C VAL A 35 -26.74 17.98 -45.95
N TYR A 36 -26.40 18.20 -47.23
CA TYR A 36 -26.40 17.14 -48.25
C TYR A 36 -25.38 16.04 -47.94
N ASN A 37 -24.16 16.41 -47.54
CA ASN A 37 -23.14 15.45 -47.13
C ASN A 37 -23.62 14.61 -45.92
N LEU A 38 -24.21 15.26 -44.92
CA LEU A 38 -24.81 14.57 -43.77
C LEU A 38 -25.93 13.61 -44.19
N LYS A 39 -26.83 14.04 -45.09
CA LYS A 39 -27.91 13.19 -45.60
C LYS A 39 -27.36 11.95 -46.32
N SER A 40 -26.38 12.11 -47.22
CA SER A 40 -25.73 10.98 -47.91
C SER A 40 -25.05 10.03 -46.93
N ARG A 41 -24.31 10.56 -45.93
CA ARG A 41 -23.71 9.71 -44.88
C ARG A 41 -24.75 8.95 -44.05
N ILE A 42 -25.90 9.56 -43.75
CA ILE A 42 -27.00 8.89 -43.03
C ILE A 42 -27.62 7.79 -43.88
N SER A 43 -27.90 8.05 -45.17
CA SER A 43 -28.50 7.03 -46.06
C SER A 43 -27.56 5.86 -46.36
N GLU A 44 -26.26 6.11 -46.40
CA GLU A 44 -25.21 5.09 -46.62
C GLU A 44 -24.71 4.45 -45.31
N CYS A 45 -25.34 4.76 -44.17
CA CYS A 45 -24.95 4.26 -42.85
C CYS A 45 -23.46 4.52 -42.49
N LEU A 46 -22.87 5.60 -43.01
CA LEU A 46 -21.48 5.98 -42.76
C LEU A 46 -21.33 6.74 -41.43
N PRO A 47 -20.14 6.70 -40.79
CA PRO A 47 -19.91 7.39 -39.51
C PRO A 47 -20.20 8.89 -39.59
N ILE A 48 -21.10 9.41 -38.75
CA ILE A 48 -21.51 10.83 -38.79
C ILE A 48 -20.61 11.69 -37.90
N GLU A 49 -19.83 11.08 -37.02
CA GLU A 49 -18.90 11.79 -36.15
C GLU A 49 -17.80 12.51 -36.94
N ARG A 50 -17.35 13.65 -36.40
CA ARG A 50 -16.22 14.37 -37.00
C ARG A 50 -14.96 13.54 -36.81
N ARG A 51 -14.32 13.15 -37.91
CA ARG A 51 -13.00 12.52 -37.85
C ARG A 51 -12.01 13.48 -37.19
N LYS A 52 -11.22 12.98 -36.24
CA LYS A 52 -10.09 13.74 -35.69
C LYS A 52 -9.12 14.03 -36.82
N ARG A 53 -8.66 15.29 -36.91
CA ARG A 53 -7.65 15.67 -37.90
C ARG A 53 -6.33 14.97 -37.56
N SER A 54 -5.62 14.51 -38.58
CA SER A 54 -4.25 14.04 -38.40
C SER A 54 -3.37 15.22 -37.98
N GLY A 55 -2.70 15.06 -36.85
CA GLY A 55 -1.69 16.01 -36.40
C GLY A 55 -0.36 15.79 -37.09
N ARG A 56 0.61 16.67 -36.82
CA ARG A 56 2.00 16.47 -37.22
C ARG A 56 2.53 15.15 -36.64
N PRO A 57 3.23 14.32 -37.42
CA PRO A 57 3.82 13.09 -36.90
C PRO A 57 4.81 13.41 -35.77
N GLY A 58 4.77 12.60 -34.71
CA GLY A 58 5.69 12.75 -33.59
C GLY A 58 7.13 12.43 -33.98
N LYS A 59 8.11 13.06 -33.32
CA LYS A 59 9.53 12.86 -33.60
C LYS A 59 10.02 11.43 -33.29
N LEU A 60 9.35 10.75 -32.35
CA LEU A 60 9.64 9.37 -31.98
C LEU A 60 8.71 8.41 -32.72
N LEU A 61 9.29 7.60 -33.61
CA LEU A 61 8.60 6.50 -34.26
C LEU A 61 8.38 5.32 -33.28
N PRO A 62 7.44 4.39 -33.58
CA PRO A 62 7.18 3.23 -32.73
C PRO A 62 8.42 2.36 -32.47
N LEU A 63 9.28 2.18 -33.49
CA LEU A 63 10.52 1.40 -33.38
C LEU A 63 11.51 2.04 -32.40
N ILE A 64 11.68 3.37 -32.49
CA ILE A 64 12.55 4.13 -31.57
C ILE A 64 12.00 4.05 -30.15
N THR A 65 10.68 4.12 -30.00
CA THR A 65 9.99 4.00 -28.70
C THR A 65 10.22 2.61 -28.08
N LYS A 66 10.25 1.54 -28.89
CA LYS A 66 10.59 0.19 -28.44
C LYS A 66 12.06 0.08 -27.99
N SER A 67 12.98 0.72 -28.72
CA SER A 67 14.40 0.78 -28.36
C SER A 67 14.61 1.48 -27.02
N ILE A 68 13.93 2.61 -26.79
CA ILE A 68 13.91 3.34 -25.50
C ILE A 68 13.46 2.42 -24.35
N ALA A 69 12.37 1.64 -24.56
CA ALA A 69 11.90 0.70 -23.55
C ALA A 69 12.93 -0.41 -23.25
N GLN A 70 13.66 -0.88 -24.27
CA GLN A 70 14.69 -1.89 -24.10
C GLN A 70 15.91 -1.36 -23.35
N GLN A 71 16.27 -0.09 -23.55
CA GLN A 71 17.33 0.57 -22.77
C GLN A 71 16.98 0.60 -21.27
N ILE A 72 15.75 0.91 -20.89
CA ILE A 72 15.32 0.90 -19.48
C ILE A 72 15.41 -0.49 -18.86
N ARG A 73 15.01 -1.54 -19.60
CA ARG A 73 15.09 -2.91 -19.09
C ARG A 73 16.53 -3.34 -18.79
N ARG A 74 17.48 -2.89 -19.61
CA ARG A 74 18.92 -3.18 -19.42
C ARG A 74 19.53 -2.32 -18.32
N THR A 75 19.17 -1.04 -18.28
CA THR A 75 19.73 -0.06 -17.33
C THR A 75 18.59 0.76 -16.70
N PRO A 76 17.97 0.29 -15.61
CA PRO A 76 16.77 0.93 -15.04
C PRO A 76 17.04 2.30 -14.39
N TYR A 77 18.28 2.58 -14.00
CA TYR A 77 18.69 3.82 -13.32
C TYR A 77 19.30 4.87 -14.25
N ILE A 78 19.20 4.68 -15.57
CA ILE A 78 19.74 5.62 -16.56
C ILE A 78 19.04 6.98 -16.50
N SER A 79 19.80 8.06 -16.65
CA SER A 79 19.23 9.41 -16.70
C SER A 79 18.50 9.65 -18.04
N LEU A 80 17.44 10.47 -18.00
CA LEU A 80 16.69 10.83 -19.22
C LEU A 80 17.54 11.54 -20.27
N ARG A 81 18.60 12.24 -19.84
CA ARG A 81 19.54 12.92 -20.75
C ARG A 81 20.43 11.88 -21.46
N ALA A 82 21.02 10.96 -20.70
CA ALA A 82 21.80 9.87 -21.26
C ALA A 82 20.98 8.97 -22.21
N MET A 83 19.69 8.77 -21.93
CA MET A 83 18.79 8.08 -22.87
C MET A 83 18.56 8.86 -24.17
N ALA A 84 18.43 10.19 -24.08
CA ALA A 84 18.25 11.04 -25.25
C ALA A 84 19.50 11.05 -26.13
N ASP A 85 20.69 11.05 -25.51
CA ASP A 85 21.98 10.99 -26.22
C ASP A 85 22.19 9.64 -26.93
N LYS A 86 21.67 8.54 -26.36
CA LYS A 86 21.69 7.20 -26.96
C LYS A 86 20.58 6.94 -27.98
N CYS A 87 19.70 7.92 -28.21
CA CYS A 87 18.61 7.78 -29.16
C CYS A 87 19.14 8.07 -30.59
N PRO A 88 18.78 7.27 -31.61
CA PRO A 88 19.25 7.46 -32.98
C PRO A 88 18.81 8.79 -33.61
N VAL A 89 17.82 9.46 -32.98
CA VAL A 89 17.32 10.76 -33.39
C VAL A 89 17.64 11.75 -32.28
N THR A 90 18.13 12.93 -32.65
CA THR A 90 18.37 14.04 -31.72
C THR A 90 17.08 14.36 -30.96
N THR A 91 17.04 14.12 -29.65
CA THR A 91 15.82 14.36 -28.86
C THR A 91 16.14 15.05 -27.56
N SER A 92 15.14 15.73 -27.00
CA SER A 92 15.28 16.34 -25.67
C SER A 92 14.93 15.33 -24.58
N LYS A 93 15.46 15.53 -23.36
CA LYS A 93 15.09 14.74 -22.18
C LYS A 93 13.57 14.70 -21.94
N ASN A 94 12.85 15.80 -22.26
CA ASN A 94 11.39 15.90 -22.09
C ASN A 94 10.65 15.06 -23.14
N THR A 95 11.20 14.94 -24.35
CA THR A 95 10.64 14.07 -25.40
C THR A 95 10.69 12.60 -24.96
N ILE A 96 11.82 12.18 -24.39
CA ILE A 96 11.96 10.85 -23.79
C ILE A 96 10.99 10.68 -22.61
N ALA A 97 10.90 11.64 -21.70
CA ALA A 97 9.99 11.58 -20.55
C ALA A 97 8.53 11.33 -20.96
N ARG A 98 8.02 12.10 -21.94
CA ARG A 98 6.65 11.91 -22.47
C ARG A 98 6.45 10.55 -23.13
N ALA A 99 7.47 10.03 -23.81
CA ALA A 99 7.42 8.70 -24.40
C ALA A 99 7.32 7.60 -23.34
N LEU A 100 8.07 7.75 -22.24
CA LEU A 100 8.02 6.83 -21.09
C LEU A 100 6.69 6.87 -20.35
N GLU A 101 6.13 8.07 -20.16
CA GLU A 101 4.80 8.24 -19.60
C GLU A 101 3.73 7.52 -20.44
N LYS A 102 3.82 7.63 -21.78
CA LYS A 102 2.95 6.91 -22.71
C LYS A 102 3.11 5.39 -22.61
N LEU A 103 4.33 4.91 -22.33
CA LEU A 103 4.64 3.50 -22.06
C LEU A 103 4.33 3.06 -20.62
N ARG A 104 3.76 3.95 -19.79
CA ARG A 104 3.43 3.70 -18.37
C ARG A 104 4.64 3.40 -17.48
N TYR A 105 5.85 3.84 -17.87
CA TYR A 105 6.98 3.81 -16.94
C TYR A 105 6.87 4.97 -15.95
N ALA A 106 6.95 4.64 -14.66
CA ALA A 106 7.00 5.61 -13.57
C ALA A 106 8.45 5.87 -13.14
N LYS A 107 8.69 7.05 -12.56
CA LYS A 107 9.95 7.40 -11.90
C LYS A 107 9.71 7.43 -10.38
N PRO A 108 9.60 6.29 -9.70
CA PRO A 108 9.48 6.28 -8.25
C PRO A 108 10.79 6.77 -7.63
N TYR A 109 10.69 7.48 -6.51
CA TYR A 109 11.85 7.64 -5.64
C TYR A 109 12.10 6.31 -4.94
N PRO A 110 13.33 5.77 -4.99
CA PRO A 110 13.63 4.56 -4.24
C PRO A 110 13.46 4.87 -2.75
N SER A 111 12.73 4.01 -2.03
CA SER A 111 12.72 4.07 -0.58
C SER A 111 14.10 3.70 -0.05
N PRO A 112 14.61 4.36 1.01
CA PRO A 112 15.89 3.99 1.61
C PRO A 112 15.81 2.54 2.09
N ILE A 113 16.60 1.67 1.48
CA ILE A 113 16.75 0.28 1.93
C ILE A 113 17.89 0.30 2.96
N PRO A 114 17.67 -0.19 4.19
CA PRO A 114 18.74 -0.28 5.17
C PRO A 114 19.86 -1.17 4.60
N GLN A 115 21.11 -0.71 4.73
CA GLN A 115 22.25 -1.55 4.38
C GLN A 115 22.39 -2.65 5.44
N LEU A 116 22.11 -3.89 5.06
CA LEU A 116 22.26 -5.05 5.94
C LEU A 116 23.59 -5.76 5.66
N SER A 117 24.33 -6.02 6.73
CA SER A 117 25.45 -6.96 6.70
C SER A 117 24.99 -8.36 6.28
N GLU A 118 25.92 -9.16 5.76
CA GLU A 118 25.66 -10.55 5.35
C GLU A 118 25.07 -11.38 6.51
N LYS A 119 25.67 -11.26 7.71
CA LYS A 119 25.18 -11.90 8.93
C LYS A 119 23.71 -11.55 9.22
N ASN A 120 23.35 -10.28 9.10
CA ASN A 120 21.97 -9.83 9.35
C ASN A 120 20.99 -10.32 8.28
N ARG A 121 21.44 -10.48 7.02
CA ARG A 121 20.61 -11.06 5.95
C ARG A 121 20.32 -12.54 6.23
N ILE A 122 21.34 -13.32 6.58
CA ILE A 122 21.20 -14.74 6.93
C ILE A 122 20.28 -14.92 8.13
N SER A 123 20.52 -14.21 9.24
CA SER A 123 19.66 -14.34 10.44
C SER A 123 18.20 -13.97 10.17
N ARG A 124 17.93 -13.00 9.29
CA ARG A 124 16.56 -12.66 8.88
C ARG A 124 15.89 -13.74 8.03
N LEU A 125 16.65 -14.40 7.15
CA LEU A 125 16.15 -15.52 6.36
C LEU A 125 15.82 -16.71 7.26
N GLU A 126 16.73 -17.10 8.14
CA GLU A 126 16.50 -18.18 9.12
C GLU A 126 15.28 -17.89 10.01
N TRP A 127 15.12 -16.64 10.45
CA TRP A 127 13.95 -16.23 11.22
C TRP A 127 12.66 -16.33 10.41
N ALA A 128 12.67 -15.89 9.15
CA ALA A 128 11.52 -15.98 8.26
C ALA A 128 11.14 -17.45 7.98
N GLU A 129 12.12 -18.33 7.79
CA GLU A 129 11.92 -19.78 7.61
C GLU A 129 11.27 -20.41 8.84
N LYS A 130 11.78 -20.11 10.04
CA LYS A 130 11.22 -20.60 11.31
C LYS A 130 9.76 -20.15 11.48
N ILE A 131 9.46 -18.89 11.17
CA ILE A 131 8.09 -18.36 11.23
C ILE A 131 7.19 -19.03 10.19
N LEU A 132 7.69 -19.27 8.98
CA LEU A 132 6.91 -19.95 7.95
C LEU A 132 6.55 -21.37 8.39
N VAL A 133 7.50 -22.10 8.99
CA VAL A 133 7.26 -23.43 9.57
C VAL A 133 6.21 -23.35 10.68
N MET A 134 6.34 -22.39 11.60
CA MET A 134 5.34 -22.13 12.65
C MET A 134 3.94 -21.89 12.05
N ILE A 135 3.81 -20.99 11.08
CA ILE A 135 2.53 -20.65 10.46
C ILE A 135 1.91 -21.86 9.76
N VAL A 136 2.71 -22.71 9.11
CA VAL A 136 2.21 -23.93 8.47
C VAL A 136 1.77 -24.96 9.53
N PHE A 137 2.54 -25.15 10.59
CA PHE A 137 2.27 -26.13 11.65
C PHE A 137 1.04 -25.75 12.51
N TYR A 138 0.94 -24.47 12.90
CA TYR A 138 -0.19 -23.95 13.69
C TYR A 138 -1.40 -23.60 12.81
N GLY A 139 -1.20 -23.18 11.56
CA GLY A 139 -2.27 -22.88 10.61
C GLY A 139 -3.05 -24.12 10.17
N THR A 140 -2.38 -25.27 10.00
CA THR A 140 -3.03 -26.56 9.70
C THR A 140 -3.89 -27.07 10.86
N HIS A 141 -3.43 -26.87 12.11
CA HIS A 141 -4.22 -27.16 13.32
C HIS A 141 -5.51 -26.32 13.42
N CYS A 142 -5.44 -25.03 13.08
CA CYS A 142 -6.62 -24.15 13.07
C CYS A 142 -7.59 -24.47 11.92
N ILE A 143 -7.10 -24.85 10.74
CA ILE A 143 -7.94 -25.23 9.59
C ILE A 143 -8.64 -26.57 9.85
N SER A 144 -7.93 -27.57 10.39
CA SER A 144 -8.48 -28.91 10.63
C SER A 144 -9.64 -28.91 11.64
N ARG A 145 -9.54 -28.08 12.71
CA ARG A 145 -10.62 -27.93 13.71
C ARG A 145 -11.83 -27.14 13.20
N LYS A 146 -11.63 -26.23 12.24
CA LYS A 146 -12.69 -25.33 11.74
C LYS A 146 -13.50 -25.94 10.58
N PHE A 147 -12.94 -26.93 9.88
CA PHE A 147 -13.57 -27.58 8.72
C PHE A 147 -13.88 -29.08 8.89
N ASN A 148 -13.62 -29.66 10.06
CA ASN A 148 -13.89 -31.07 10.39
C ASN A 148 -13.43 -32.06 9.30
N ILE A 149 -12.23 -31.84 8.77
CA ILE A 149 -11.67 -32.68 7.70
C ILE A 149 -11.00 -33.89 8.36
N SER A 150 -11.62 -35.06 8.25
CA SER A 150 -11.20 -36.30 8.92
C SER A 150 -10.17 -37.14 8.16
N ASN A 151 -9.60 -36.67 7.04
CA ASN A 151 -8.65 -37.44 6.24
C ASN A 151 -7.35 -36.67 5.94
N SER A 152 -6.21 -37.29 6.30
CA SER A 152 -4.84 -36.74 6.18
C SER A 152 -4.38 -36.48 4.73
N SER A 153 -5.10 -37.02 3.75
CA SER A 153 -4.80 -36.92 2.32
C SER A 153 -5.19 -35.56 1.69
N GLN A 154 -6.05 -34.75 2.31
CA GLN A 154 -6.37 -33.41 1.79
C GLN A 154 -5.44 -32.30 2.32
N LEU A 155 -4.85 -32.47 3.50
CA LEU A 155 -3.87 -31.54 4.08
C LEU A 155 -2.52 -31.55 3.31
N THR A 156 -2.16 -32.70 2.73
CA THR A 156 -0.97 -32.85 1.88
C THR A 156 -1.12 -32.10 0.54
N LEU A 157 -2.29 -32.06 -0.07
CA LEU A 157 -2.49 -31.32 -1.34
C LEU A 157 -2.32 -29.80 -1.18
N PHE A 158 -2.80 -29.22 -0.08
CA PHE A 158 -2.69 -27.77 0.19
C PHE A 158 -1.26 -27.33 0.56
N THR A 159 -0.51 -28.18 1.26
CA THR A 159 0.90 -27.94 1.61
C THR A 159 1.82 -28.15 0.40
N THR A 160 1.53 -29.13 -0.44
CA THR A 160 2.28 -29.41 -1.68
C THR A 160 2.08 -28.30 -2.73
N TYR A 161 0.86 -27.73 -2.86
CA TYR A 161 0.60 -26.62 -3.79
C TYR A 161 1.40 -25.35 -3.49
N LYS A 162 1.78 -25.11 -2.21
CA LYS A 162 2.70 -24.04 -1.82
C LYS A 162 4.18 -24.42 -1.98
N ARG A 163 4.52 -25.70 -1.84
CA ARG A 163 5.89 -26.22 -2.02
C ARG A 163 6.32 -26.27 -3.49
N ILE A 164 5.38 -26.50 -4.42
CA ILE A 164 5.65 -26.64 -5.86
C ILE A 164 6.08 -25.33 -6.56
N LYS A 165 6.02 -24.15 -5.92
CA LYS A 165 6.42 -22.88 -6.58
C LYS A 165 7.83 -22.37 -6.26
N LEU A 166 8.69 -23.22 -5.71
CA LEU A 166 10.13 -22.98 -5.62
C LEU A 166 10.86 -24.29 -5.90
N THR A 167 11.09 -24.56 -7.19
CA THR A 167 12.29 -25.18 -7.80
C THR A 167 11.91 -25.86 -9.10
N SER A 168 12.11 -25.17 -10.24
CA SER A 168 13.16 -25.52 -11.21
C SER A 168 13.08 -24.57 -12.41
N GLU A 169 14.26 -24.17 -12.89
CA GLU A 169 14.53 -23.57 -14.21
C GLU A 169 14.20 -22.08 -14.40
N ASN A 170 15.17 -21.20 -14.08
CA ASN A 170 16.07 -20.62 -15.10
C ASN A 170 17.00 -19.55 -14.48
N ASP A 171 18.30 -19.87 -14.48
CA ASP A 171 19.50 -19.04 -14.59
C ASP A 171 19.56 -17.67 -13.88
N ILE A 172 20.27 -17.64 -12.76
CA ILE A 172 21.13 -16.49 -12.42
C ILE A 172 22.56 -17.01 -12.44
N ASP A 173 23.17 -16.96 -13.62
CA ASP A 173 24.62 -17.03 -13.77
C ASP A 173 25.20 -15.72 -13.20
N ILE A 174 25.67 -15.77 -11.94
CA ILE A 174 26.45 -14.68 -11.35
C ILE A 174 27.89 -14.91 -11.80
N THR A 175 28.18 -14.55 -13.05
CA THR A 175 29.54 -14.22 -13.42
C THR A 175 29.90 -12.94 -12.68
N TYR A 176 30.71 -13.07 -11.63
CA TYR A 176 31.33 -11.96 -10.94
C TYR A 176 32.24 -11.22 -11.93
N ASP A 177 31.84 -10.03 -12.38
CA ASP A 177 32.73 -9.11 -13.08
C ASP A 177 33.68 -8.50 -12.03
N ASN A 178 34.92 -9.00 -12.02
CA ASN A 178 36.00 -8.58 -11.12
C ASN A 178 36.59 -7.19 -11.47
N ASN A 179 35.81 -6.27 -12.04
CA ASN A 179 36.25 -4.92 -12.38
C ASN A 179 35.43 -3.83 -11.67
N ASP A 180 35.18 -4.00 -10.37
CA ASP A 180 34.78 -2.88 -9.52
C ASP A 180 36.04 -2.04 -9.18
N PRO A 181 36.13 -0.75 -9.60
CA PRO A 181 37.32 0.07 -9.36
C PRO A 181 37.44 0.62 -7.93
N PHE A 182 36.56 0.23 -7.00
CA PHE A 182 36.63 0.69 -5.61
C PHE A 182 36.98 -0.45 -4.65
N ARG A 183 38.26 -0.81 -4.61
CA ARG A 183 38.85 -1.49 -3.46
C ARG A 183 40.05 -0.71 -2.94
N GLU A 184 40.13 -0.72 -1.60
CA GLU A 184 41.26 -0.31 -0.77
C GLU A 184 41.22 1.14 -0.22
N ALA A 185 40.32 1.35 0.74
CA ALA A 185 40.65 2.20 1.89
C ALA A 185 40.88 1.26 3.07
N GLN A 186 42.11 1.25 3.59
CA GLN A 186 42.49 0.54 4.80
C GLN A 186 41.60 1.00 5.97
N GLU A 187 40.95 0.07 6.65
CA GLU A 187 40.32 0.33 7.94
C GLU A 187 41.42 0.58 8.99
N PRO A 188 41.39 1.69 9.77
CA PRO A 188 42.26 1.83 10.92
C PRO A 188 41.74 0.97 12.09
N ASP A 189 42.66 0.21 12.68
CA ASP A 189 42.45 -0.67 13.84
C ASP A 189 41.80 0.08 15.02
N PHE A 190 40.49 -0.08 15.20
CA PHE A 190 39.81 0.34 16.42
C PHE A 190 39.82 -0.80 17.43
N VAL A 191 40.78 -0.77 18.35
CA VAL A 191 40.84 -1.64 19.52
C VAL A 191 39.70 -1.27 20.46
N PRO A 192 38.77 -2.18 20.80
CA PRO A 192 37.76 -1.89 21.81
C PRO A 192 38.36 -2.18 23.19
N THR A 193 38.73 -1.13 23.92
CA THR A 193 38.96 -1.21 25.37
C THR A 193 37.64 -1.50 26.05
N CYS A 194 37.54 -2.66 26.70
CA CYS A 194 36.36 -3.12 27.41
C CYS A 194 36.31 -2.51 28.83
N ASP A 195 35.50 -1.47 29.02
CA ASP A 195 35.02 -1.12 30.36
C ASP A 195 33.77 -1.93 30.68
N THR A 196 34.04 -3.01 31.40
CA THR A 196 33.06 -3.90 32.03
C THR A 196 32.45 -3.19 33.24
N THR A 197 31.30 -2.55 33.08
CA THR A 197 30.27 -2.44 34.14
C THR A 197 28.96 -1.93 33.53
N ASN A 198 27.99 -2.84 33.39
CA ASN A 198 26.53 -2.65 33.44
C ASN A 198 25.82 -3.65 32.52
N LEU A 199 25.79 -4.91 32.97
CA LEU A 199 24.80 -5.89 32.50
C LEU A 199 23.43 -5.46 33.01
N VAL A 200 22.75 -4.57 32.29
CA VAL A 200 21.29 -4.48 32.36
C VAL A 200 20.77 -5.50 31.34
N SER A 201 20.26 -6.60 31.87
CA SER A 201 19.61 -7.67 31.11
C SER A 201 18.49 -7.11 30.24
N PHE A 202 18.67 -7.12 28.92
CA PHE A 202 17.57 -6.96 27.98
C PHE A 202 16.76 -8.26 27.95
N THR A 203 15.84 -8.42 28.89
CA THR A 203 14.74 -9.37 28.72
C THR A 203 13.78 -8.82 27.66
N PRO A 204 13.28 -9.65 26.71
CA PRO A 204 12.20 -9.25 25.83
C PRO A 204 11.01 -8.79 26.69
N ILE A 205 10.52 -7.57 26.48
CA ILE A 205 9.36 -7.04 27.20
C ILE A 205 8.13 -7.83 26.72
N GLU A 206 7.77 -8.90 27.44
CA GLU A 206 6.53 -9.64 27.22
C GLU A 206 5.33 -8.69 27.45
N PRO A 207 4.19 -8.86 26.76
CA PRO A 207 2.98 -8.10 27.05
C PRO A 207 2.52 -8.38 28.50
N PRO A 208 1.86 -7.42 29.18
CA PRO A 208 1.38 -7.65 30.54
C PRO A 208 0.34 -8.77 30.57
N LEU A 209 0.34 -9.58 31.64
CA LEU A 209 -0.54 -10.76 31.74
C LEU A 209 -2.00 -10.41 32.05
N ASP A 210 -2.25 -9.19 32.51
CA ASP A 210 -3.56 -8.68 32.92
C ASP A 210 -4.37 -8.00 31.78
N ILE A 211 -3.92 -8.16 30.53
CA ILE A 211 -4.66 -7.76 29.32
C ILE A 211 -4.87 -8.95 28.38
N ALA A 212 -5.62 -8.77 27.28
CA ALA A 212 -5.87 -9.84 26.33
C ALA A 212 -4.59 -10.45 25.74
N GLN A 213 -4.51 -11.78 25.72
CA GLN A 213 -3.34 -12.53 25.23
C GLN A 213 -3.55 -13.10 23.83
N GLY A 214 -4.80 -13.20 23.37
CA GLY A 214 -5.13 -13.76 22.07
C GLY A 214 -6.33 -13.13 21.36
N PRO A 215 -6.48 -13.39 20.05
CA PRO A 215 -7.51 -12.78 19.20
C PRO A 215 -8.95 -13.20 19.52
N ASN A 216 -9.13 -14.19 20.40
CA ASN A 216 -10.44 -14.63 20.85
C ASN A 216 -10.84 -14.00 22.19
N ASP A 217 -9.90 -13.39 22.90
CA ASP A 217 -10.15 -12.70 24.16
C ASP A 217 -10.89 -11.39 23.89
N LYS A 218 -11.56 -10.85 24.90
CA LYS A 218 -12.16 -9.51 24.82
C LYS A 218 -11.16 -8.49 25.37
N PRO A 219 -11.21 -7.23 24.90
CA PRO A 219 -10.44 -6.15 25.51
C PRO A 219 -10.66 -6.09 27.04
N VAL A 220 -9.58 -6.07 27.82
CA VAL A 220 -9.67 -5.98 29.28
C VAL A 220 -9.86 -4.53 29.70
N GLN A 221 -11.06 -4.24 30.22
CA GLN A 221 -11.49 -2.90 30.62
C GLN A 221 -11.96 -2.90 32.09
N PRO A 222 -11.05 -2.74 33.06
CA PRO A 222 -11.41 -2.74 34.47
C PRO A 222 -12.32 -1.57 34.81
N SER A 223 -13.40 -1.82 35.56
CA SER A 223 -14.32 -0.77 35.98
C SER A 223 -13.74 0.04 37.15
N ARG A 224 -14.20 1.29 37.31
CA ARG A 224 -13.86 2.13 38.48
C ARG A 224 -14.24 1.49 39.82
N HIS A 225 -15.23 0.57 39.82
CA HIS A 225 -15.69 -0.11 41.02
C HIS A 225 -14.84 -1.32 41.38
N THR A 226 -14.15 -1.91 40.41
CA THR A 226 -13.32 -3.12 40.59
C THR A 226 -11.83 -2.84 40.62
N CYS A 227 -11.39 -1.67 40.16
CA CYS A 227 -9.97 -1.31 40.13
C CYS A 227 -9.73 0.12 40.62
N ARG A 228 -8.72 0.29 41.48
CA ARG A 228 -8.20 1.60 41.86
C ARG A 228 -7.05 1.97 40.92
N PHE A 229 -7.29 2.94 40.04
CA PHE A 229 -6.27 3.45 39.13
C PHE A 229 -5.21 4.27 39.89
N PRO A 230 -3.91 3.98 39.73
CA PRO A 230 -2.85 4.78 40.30
C PRO A 230 -2.89 6.22 39.78
N SER A 231 -2.41 7.15 40.62
CA SER A 231 -2.24 8.54 40.21
C SER A 231 -0.77 8.93 40.28
N THR A 232 -0.29 9.49 39.17
CA THR A 232 1.07 10.00 39.01
C THR A 232 1.06 11.52 39.02
N SER A 233 2.00 12.13 39.75
CA SER A 233 2.21 13.58 39.72
C SER A 233 3.01 13.97 38.48
N VAL A 234 2.39 14.74 37.59
CA VAL A 234 3.06 15.30 36.40
C VAL A 234 3.10 16.82 36.58
N GLY A 235 4.27 17.34 36.99
CA GLY A 235 4.40 18.72 37.44
C GLY A 235 3.58 18.98 38.70
N THR A 236 2.74 20.01 38.69
CA THR A 236 1.88 20.39 39.83
C THR A 236 0.53 19.68 39.86
N LYS A 237 0.20 18.86 38.84
CA LYS A 237 -1.10 18.21 38.72
C LYS A 237 -0.97 16.70 38.87
N LYS A 238 -1.85 16.11 39.67
CA LYS A 238 -2.06 14.66 39.73
C LYS A 238 -2.88 14.22 38.52
N ARG A 239 -2.42 13.17 37.85
CA ARG A 239 -3.09 12.58 36.69
C ARG A 239 -3.28 11.10 36.96
N GLN A 240 -4.35 10.54 36.41
CA GLN A 240 -4.68 9.12 36.51
C GLN A 240 -5.43 8.73 35.24
N PHE A 241 -5.46 7.44 34.95
CA PHE A 241 -6.31 6.91 33.89
C PHE A 241 -7.79 7.25 34.13
N ASN A 242 -8.52 7.60 33.06
CA ASN A 242 -9.96 7.83 33.12
C ASN A 242 -10.71 6.61 32.51
N PRO A 243 -11.39 5.79 33.32
CA PRO A 243 -12.16 4.64 32.83
C PRO A 243 -13.36 5.02 31.94
N GLU A 244 -13.83 6.27 31.96
CA GLU A 244 -14.90 6.73 31.05
C GLU A 244 -14.48 6.67 29.57
N TRP A 245 -13.17 6.66 29.30
CA TRP A 245 -12.66 6.50 27.94
C TRP A 245 -13.07 5.17 27.31
N PHE A 246 -13.36 4.12 28.10
CA PHE A 246 -13.83 2.84 27.56
C PHE A 246 -15.18 2.96 26.84
N VAL A 247 -16.03 3.93 27.22
CA VAL A 247 -17.31 4.18 26.54
C VAL A 247 -17.08 4.66 25.10
N THR A 248 -16.05 5.50 24.90
CA THR A 248 -15.73 6.06 23.57
C THR A 248 -14.79 5.16 22.77
N PHE A 249 -13.93 4.41 23.46
CA PHE A 249 -12.88 3.58 22.87
C PHE A 249 -13.00 2.13 23.35
N SER A 250 -13.99 1.42 22.82
CA SER A 250 -14.26 0.00 23.14
C SER A 250 -13.10 -0.97 22.82
N TRP A 251 -12.12 -0.52 22.05
CA TRP A 251 -10.90 -1.24 21.68
C TRP A 251 -9.71 -0.99 22.62
N PHE A 252 -9.84 -0.05 23.56
CA PHE A 252 -8.76 0.34 24.46
C PHE A 252 -8.71 -0.57 25.69
N GLU A 253 -7.51 -0.99 26.08
CA GLU A 253 -7.28 -1.84 27.26
C GLU A 253 -6.45 -1.09 28.29
N TYR A 254 -6.53 -1.53 29.54
CA TYR A 254 -5.71 -0.98 30.61
C TYR A 254 -5.10 -2.09 31.45
N SER A 255 -3.77 -2.09 31.56
CA SER A 255 -3.02 -2.94 32.48
C SER A 255 -2.87 -2.23 33.82
N VAL A 256 -3.36 -2.87 34.88
CA VAL A 256 -3.17 -2.44 36.26
C VAL A 256 -1.73 -2.67 36.68
N GLU A 257 -1.16 -3.81 36.28
CA GLU A 257 0.24 -4.16 36.53
C GLU A 257 1.18 -3.06 36.04
N ARG A 258 0.90 -2.49 34.86
CA ARG A 258 1.76 -1.48 34.24
C ARG A 258 1.34 -0.05 34.46
N ASP A 259 0.16 0.22 35.04
CA ASP A 259 -0.43 1.57 35.09
C ASP A 259 -0.40 2.23 33.70
N ALA A 260 -0.85 1.50 32.67
CA ALA A 260 -0.68 1.90 31.28
C ALA A 260 -1.81 1.38 30.39
N GLY A 261 -2.14 2.16 29.37
CA GLY A 261 -3.16 1.81 28.40
C GLY A 261 -2.58 1.17 27.13
N PHE A 262 -3.29 0.20 26.59
CA PHE A 262 -2.88 -0.60 25.45
C PHE A 262 -3.97 -0.62 24.38
N LEU A 263 -3.57 -0.91 23.15
CA LEU A 263 -4.51 -1.05 22.04
C LEU A 263 -4.61 -2.53 21.70
N TYR A 264 -5.75 -3.13 22.01
CA TYR A 264 -6.02 -4.57 21.84
C TYR A 264 -5.56 -5.12 20.48
N GLN A 265 -5.93 -4.44 19.39
CA GLN A 265 -5.57 -4.85 18.03
C GLN A 265 -4.06 -4.72 17.75
N CYS A 266 -3.37 -3.73 18.33
CA CYS A 266 -1.93 -3.56 18.14
C CYS A 266 -1.14 -4.59 18.96
N CYS A 267 -1.61 -4.94 20.15
CA CYS A 267 -1.01 -5.97 21.01
C CYS A 267 -1.14 -7.37 20.37
N ILE A 268 -2.31 -7.71 19.84
CA ILE A 268 -2.58 -9.07 19.35
C ILE A 268 -2.05 -9.32 17.93
N PHE A 269 -2.17 -8.34 17.03
CA PHE A 269 -1.85 -8.54 15.61
C PHE A 269 -0.48 -7.99 15.21
N ASN A 270 0.29 -7.44 16.15
CA ASN A 270 1.59 -6.79 15.89
C ASN A 270 1.52 -5.78 14.72
N ALA A 271 0.36 -5.15 14.55
CA ALA A 271 0.06 -4.43 13.33
C ALA A 271 0.87 -3.14 13.26
N VAL A 272 1.62 -2.99 12.17
CA VAL A 272 2.52 -1.87 11.93
C VAL A 272 1.73 -0.68 11.39
N SER A 273 1.71 0.42 12.12
CA SER A 273 1.18 1.70 11.63
C SER A 273 2.16 2.82 11.98
N GLY A 274 2.90 3.27 10.98
CA GLY A 274 4.09 4.12 11.13
C GLY A 274 4.00 5.24 12.16
N ARG A 275 5.08 5.33 12.95
CA ARG A 275 5.61 6.48 13.73
C ARG A 275 5.16 6.67 15.20
N THR A 276 4.28 5.86 15.78
CA THR A 276 3.92 5.96 17.21
C THR A 276 3.71 4.59 17.89
N GLU A 277 4.58 3.63 17.61
CA GLU A 277 4.19 2.21 17.67
C GLU A 277 4.48 1.45 18.96
N ASP A 278 5.42 1.88 19.81
CA ASP A 278 5.74 1.12 21.03
C ASP A 278 4.84 1.47 22.22
N ALA A 279 4.31 2.70 22.23
CA ALA A 279 3.52 3.22 23.33
C ALA A 279 2.24 2.41 23.57
N PHE A 280 1.54 1.91 22.55
CA PHE A 280 0.31 1.12 22.75
C PHE A 280 0.49 -0.39 22.59
N LYS A 281 1.74 -0.87 22.46
CA LYS A 281 2.08 -2.28 22.23
C LYS A 281 2.84 -2.89 23.41
N SER A 282 4.06 -2.42 23.66
CA SER A 282 4.97 -3.03 24.63
C SER A 282 5.15 -2.17 25.89
N VAL A 283 5.27 -0.85 25.72
CA VAL A 283 5.56 0.09 26.81
C VAL A 283 4.29 0.50 27.56
N GLY A 284 3.18 0.65 26.85
CA GLY A 284 1.92 1.14 27.40
C GLY A 284 1.84 2.68 27.41
N PHE A 285 0.67 3.21 27.05
CA PHE A 285 0.41 4.64 26.96
C PHE A 285 0.07 5.17 28.34
N LYS A 286 0.76 6.23 28.77
CA LYS A 286 0.58 6.86 30.08
C LYS A 286 0.37 8.37 30.02
N ASP A 287 0.33 8.96 28.82
CA ASP A 287 0.22 10.41 28.64
C ASP A 287 -1.23 10.88 28.75
N TRP A 288 -1.81 10.72 29.95
CA TRP A 288 -3.23 10.93 30.23
C TRP A 288 -3.73 12.33 29.84
N LYS A 289 -2.85 13.34 29.80
CA LYS A 289 -3.20 14.72 29.41
C LYS A 289 -3.50 14.88 27.92
N HIS A 290 -2.95 14.02 27.07
CA HIS A 290 -3.10 14.09 25.61
C HIS A 290 -3.86 12.86 25.07
N ALA A 291 -4.61 12.17 25.93
CA ALA A 291 -5.39 11.01 25.54
C ALA A 291 -6.57 11.39 24.62
N THR A 292 -7.28 12.46 24.96
CA THR A 292 -8.48 12.94 24.26
C THR A 292 -8.33 14.39 23.78
N GLY A 293 -9.29 14.89 23.00
CA GLY A 293 -9.24 16.22 22.37
C GLY A 293 -9.04 16.16 20.85
N ARG A 294 -8.98 17.32 20.19
CA ARG A 294 -8.88 17.43 18.72
C ARG A 294 -7.67 16.69 18.14
N ASP A 295 -6.54 16.77 18.86
CA ASP A 295 -5.28 16.09 18.52
C ASP A 295 -4.97 14.96 19.53
N GLY A 296 -6.02 14.42 20.18
CA GLY A 296 -5.89 13.38 21.19
C GLY A 296 -5.36 12.07 20.61
N THR A 297 -4.41 11.46 21.32
CA THR A 297 -3.70 10.25 20.89
C THR A 297 -4.67 9.07 20.64
N LEU A 298 -5.71 8.92 21.47
CA LEU A 298 -6.71 7.86 21.31
C LEU A 298 -7.59 8.06 20.06
N HIS A 299 -7.95 9.31 19.73
CA HIS A 299 -8.73 9.59 18.52
C HIS A 299 -7.92 9.37 17.23
N PHE A 300 -6.64 9.76 17.23
CA PHE A 300 -5.75 9.54 16.10
C PHE A 300 -5.60 8.04 15.78
N HIS A 301 -5.34 7.23 16.81
CA HIS A 301 -5.25 5.78 16.65
C HIS A 301 -6.59 5.14 16.27
N GLY A 302 -7.71 5.59 16.85
CA GLY A 302 -9.05 5.15 16.45
C GLY A 302 -9.37 5.38 14.96
N ASN A 303 -8.93 6.51 14.39
CA ASN A 303 -9.11 6.82 12.97
C ASN A 303 -8.17 6.02 12.05
N ALA A 304 -6.93 5.76 12.50
CA ALA A 304 -5.98 4.90 11.79
C ALA A 304 -6.47 3.44 11.71
N LEU A 305 -7.14 2.94 12.77
CA LEU A 305 -7.78 1.62 12.77
C LEU A 305 -8.90 1.53 11.71
N ARG A 306 -9.69 2.59 11.53
CA ARG A 306 -10.81 2.63 10.58
C ARG A 306 -10.37 2.68 9.10
N THR A 307 -9.17 3.17 8.82
CA THR A 307 -8.71 3.48 7.45
C THR A 307 -7.76 2.43 6.85
N SER A 308 -7.22 1.51 7.65
CA SER A 308 -6.31 0.48 7.12
C SER A 308 -7.07 -0.73 6.54
N THR A 309 -6.92 -0.94 5.25
CA THR A 309 -7.57 -2.02 4.46
C THR A 309 -7.02 -3.42 4.76
N ARG A 310 -5.89 -3.52 5.49
CA ARG A 310 -5.29 -4.79 5.93
C ARG A 310 -6.12 -5.51 7.00
N TRP A 311 -6.98 -4.78 7.71
CA TRP A 311 -7.77 -5.26 8.85
C TRP A 311 -9.01 -6.08 8.45
N LEU A 312 -9.67 -5.73 7.34
CA LEU A 312 -10.92 -6.38 6.90
C LEU A 312 -10.74 -7.83 6.43
N HIS A 313 -9.53 -8.22 6.01
CA HIS A 313 -9.26 -9.57 5.51
C HIS A 313 -8.88 -10.58 6.61
N GLY A 314 -8.55 -10.11 7.83
CA GLY A 314 -8.09 -10.96 8.94
C GLY A 314 -9.13 -11.24 10.03
N MET A 315 -10.28 -10.56 10.01
CA MET A 315 -11.32 -10.70 11.04
C MET A 315 -12.67 -11.09 10.43
N ASN A 316 -13.37 -12.00 11.11
CA ASN A 316 -14.73 -12.41 10.79
C ASN A 316 -15.67 -11.19 10.83
N ILE A 317 -16.24 -10.82 9.68
CA ILE A 317 -17.15 -9.68 9.47
C ILE A 317 -18.30 -9.67 10.51
N ASN A 318 -18.70 -10.83 11.02
CA ASN A 318 -19.80 -10.97 11.98
C ASN A 318 -19.48 -10.46 13.40
N LYS A 319 -18.21 -10.15 13.75
CA LYS A 319 -17.85 -9.59 15.06
C LYS A 319 -17.81 -8.05 15.07
N MET A 320 -17.74 -7.37 13.92
CA MET A 320 -17.79 -5.90 13.85
C MET A 320 -19.21 -5.34 14.03
N THR A 321 -20.25 -6.10 13.66
CA THR A 321 -21.64 -5.65 13.78
C THR A 321 -22.12 -5.58 15.24
N GLY A 322 -21.50 -6.32 16.15
CA GLY A 322 -21.82 -6.30 17.59
C GLY A 322 -21.03 -5.29 18.43
N LEU A 323 -20.08 -4.55 17.84
CA LEU A 323 -19.26 -3.54 18.52
C LEU A 323 -19.49 -2.11 17.99
N ILE A 324 -20.46 -1.93 17.07
CA ILE A 324 -20.85 -0.64 16.48
C ILE A 324 -22.32 -0.29 16.83
N HIS A 325 -22.93 -0.98 17.79
CA HIS A 325 -24.25 -0.62 18.32
C HIS A 325 -24.18 0.00 19.70
#